data_AF-A0A1I6Q2M0-F1
#
_entry.id   AF-A0A1I6Q2M0-F1
#
_cell.length_a   1.000
_cell.length_b   1.000
_cell.length_c   1.000
_cell.angle_alpha   90.00
_cell.angle_beta   90.00
_cell.angle_gamma   90.00
#
_symmetry.space_group_name_H-M   'P 1'
#
loop_
_entity.id
_entity.type
_entity.pdbx_description
1 polymer ?
#
loop_
_entity_poly.entity_id
_entity_poly.type
_entity_poly.pdbx_seq_one_letter_code
_entity_poly.pdbx_strand_id
1 'polypeptide(L)' 'MSKMSFVTWSSEEHLIAKELSQLIDQEVDRMPPTMRNVFTMSRNQAMTIKDISLELSLSEQTVKNNISLALNKLKSKFK' A
#
# COMPACT_ATOMS: atom_id res chain seq x y z
N MET A 1 -26.95 20.07 3.67
CA MET A 1 -25.51 20.30 3.44
C MET A 1 -24.78 19.66 4.63
N SER A 2 -24.16 18.50 4.43
CA SER A 2 -23.68 17.65 5.53
C SER A 2 -22.42 18.23 6.16
N LYS A 3 -22.38 18.26 7.49
CA LYS A 3 -21.29 18.79 8.31
C LYS A 3 -20.01 17.99 8.03
N MET A 4 -19.00 18.62 7.41
CA MET A 4 -17.61 18.16 7.52
C MET A 4 -17.11 18.55 8.92
N SER A 5 -17.02 17.58 9.81
CA SER A 5 -16.26 17.73 11.04
C SER A 5 -14.78 17.75 10.69
N PHE A 6 -14.10 18.89 10.90
CA PHE A 6 -12.64 18.94 10.83
C PHE A 6 -12.09 18.17 12.03
N VAL A 7 -11.55 16.97 11.78
CA VAL A 7 -10.76 16.24 12.76
C VAL A 7 -9.36 16.84 12.76
N THR A 8 -8.98 17.48 13.87
CA THR A 8 -7.61 17.95 14.10
C THR A 8 -6.87 16.89 14.89
N TRP A 9 -5.96 16.17 14.24
CA TRP A 9 -5.06 15.22 14.90
C TRP A 9 -3.98 15.97 15.69
N SER A 10 -3.67 15.47 16.88
CA SER A 10 -2.56 15.94 17.73
C SER A 10 -1.20 15.67 17.07
N SER A 11 -0.15 16.32 17.59
CA SER A 11 1.22 16.08 17.15
C SER A 11 1.70 14.66 17.47
N GLU A 12 1.23 14.08 18.58
CA GLU A 12 1.53 12.70 18.96
C GLU A 12 0.91 11.72 17.96
N GLU A 13 -0.36 11.91 17.58
CA GLU A 13 -1.02 11.08 16.57
C GLU A 13 -0.33 11.16 15.20
N HIS A 14 0.14 12.35 14.80
CA HIS A 14 0.94 12.51 13.59
C HIS A 14 2.28 11.76 13.66
N LEU A 15 2.96 11.79 14.80
CA LEU A 15 4.22 11.08 14.99
C LEU A 15 4.01 9.57 14.90
N ILE A 16 3.00 9.04 15.60
CA ILE A 16 2.63 7.61 15.57
C ILE A 16 2.29 7.19 14.13
N ALA A 17 1.50 7.98 13.40
CA ALA A 17 1.16 7.68 12.02
C ALA A 17 2.40 7.65 11.11
N LYS A 18 3.34 8.57 11.31
CA LYS A 18 4.60 8.62 10.55
C LYS A 18 5.47 7.39 10.83
N GLU A 19 5.64 7.01 12.09
CA GLU A 19 6.41 5.83 12.47
C GLU A 19 5.79 4.55 11.90
N LEU A 20 4.46 4.42 11.96
CA LEU A 20 3.75 3.31 11.36
C LEU A 20 3.95 3.24 9.83
N SER A 21 3.86 4.39 9.14
CA SER A 21 4.12 4.46 7.70
C SER A 21 5.53 3.97 7.36
N GLN A 22 6.54 4.40 8.12
CA GLN A 22 7.92 3.98 7.91
C GLN A 22 8.11 2.47 8.09
N LEU A 23 7.45 1.86 9.09
CA LEU A 23 7.49 0.42 9.28
C LEU A 23 6.84 -0.34 8.11
N ILE A 24 5.72 0.16 7.58
CA ILE A 24 5.07 -0.41 6.41
C ILE A 24 6.01 -0.34 5.20
N ASP A 25 6.61 0.83 4.94
CA ASP A 25 7.53 1.04 3.82
C ASP A 25 8.73 0.08 3.88
N GLN A 26 9.32 -0.10 5.06
CA GLN A 26 10.43 -1.04 5.27
C GLN A 26 10.04 -2.50 4.98
N GLU A 27 8.81 -2.90 5.32
CA GLU A 27 8.33 -4.26 5.07
C GLU A 27 7.97 -4.48 3.60
N VAL A 28 7.46 -3.45 2.93
CA VAL A 28 7.26 -3.42 1.47
C VAL A 28 8.61 -3.52 0.74
N ASP A 29 9.64 -2.82 1.21
CA ASP A 29 10.98 -2.87 0.60
C ASP A 29 11.63 -4.27 0.66
N ARG A 30 11.28 -5.07 1.67
CA ARG A 30 11.71 -6.47 1.85
C ARG A 30 10.92 -7.47 0.99
N MET A 31 9.92 -7.03 0.23
CA MET A 31 9.17 -7.90 -0.67
C MET A 31 9.94 -8.19 -1.96
N PRO A 32 9.62 -9.29 -2.66
CA PRO A 32 10.14 -9.51 -4.01
C PRO A 32 9.85 -8.30 -4.92
N PRO A 33 10.75 -7.95 -5.86
CA PRO A 33 10.64 -6.72 -6.64
C PRO A 33 9.29 -6.52 -7.34
N THR A 34 8.75 -7.57 -7.97
CA THR A 34 7.45 -7.51 -8.64
C THR A 34 6.30 -7.21 -7.68
N MET A 35 6.32 -7.83 -6.49
CA MET A 35 5.29 -7.63 -5.47
C MET A 35 5.34 -6.22 -4.90
N ARG A 36 6.56 -5.73 -4.61
CA ARG A 36 6.80 -4.35 -4.17
C ARG A 36 6.28 -3.35 -5.20
N ASN A 37 6.70 -3.48 -6.46
CA ASN A 37 6.32 -2.55 -7.53
C ASN A 37 4.80 -2.52 -7.73
N VAL A 38 4.15 -3.69 -7.78
CA VAL A 38 2.69 -3.79 -7.90
C VAL A 38 1.98 -3.13 -6.71
N PHE A 39 2.46 -3.35 -5.49
CA PHE A 39 1.87 -2.73 -4.29
C PHE A 39 2.02 -1.20 -4.33
N THR A 40 3.23 -0.69 -4.59
CA THR A 40 3.52 0.75 -4.66
C THR A 40 2.69 1.44 -5.74
N MET A 41 2.61 0.87 -6.94
CA MET A 41 1.78 1.41 -8.02
C MET A 41 0.29 1.44 -7.65
N SER A 42 -0.22 0.37 -7.02
CA SER A 42 -1.63 0.32 -6.63
C SER A 42 -1.98 1.26 -5.47
N ARG A 43 -1.12 1.40 -4.46
CA ARG A 43 -1.43 2.10 -3.21
C ARG A 43 -0.90 3.53 -3.15
N ASN A 44 0.31 3.77 -3.63
CA ASN A 44 0.94 5.08 -3.54
C ASN A 44 0.67 5.92 -4.80
N GLN A 45 0.47 5.26 -5.95
CA GLN A 45 0.20 5.92 -7.23
C GLN A 45 -1.25 5.76 -7.70
N ALA A 46 -2.08 5.02 -6.96
CA ALA A 46 -3.49 4.77 -7.26
C ALA A 46 -3.75 4.18 -8.67
N MET A 47 -2.78 3.48 -9.26
CA MET A 47 -2.92 2.85 -10.57
C MET A 47 -3.92 1.69 -10.51
N THR A 48 -4.68 1.49 -11.59
CA THR A 48 -5.60 0.36 -11.68
C THR A 48 -4.84 -0.94 -11.97
N ILE A 49 -5.46 -2.08 -11.67
CA ILE A 49 -4.89 -3.41 -11.98
C ILE A 49 -4.56 -3.53 -13.47
N LYS A 50 -5.40 -2.95 -14.34
CA LYS A 50 -5.21 -2.96 -15.78
C LYS A 50 -4.03 -2.09 -16.21
N ASP A 51 -3.84 -0.92 -15.61
CA ASP A 51 -2.70 -0.06 -15.94
C ASP A 51 -1.38 -0.70 -15.51
N ILE A 52 -1.37 -1.32 -14.31
CA ILE A 52 -0.20 -2.02 -13.78
C ILE A 52 0.14 -3.26 -14.62
N SER A 53 -0.88 -3.99 -15.10
CA SER A 53 -0.66 -5.17 -15.93
C SER A 53 0.01 -4.81 -17.26
N LEU A 54 -0.40 -3.70 -17.87
CA LEU A 54 0.22 -3.14 -19.07
C LEU A 54 1.65 -2.64 -18.80
N GLU A 55 1.83 -1.82 -17.76
CA GLU A 55 3.11 -1.21 -17.40
C GLU A 55 4.20 -2.27 -17.12
N LEU A 56 3.84 -3.34 -16.39
CA LEU A 56 4.78 -4.39 -16.00
C LEU A 56 4.79 -5.61 -16.94
N SER A 57 3.99 -5.57 -18.02
CA SER A 57 3.80 -6.72 -18.93
C SER A 57 3.42 -8.02 -18.18
N LEU A 58 2.47 -7.90 -17.24
CA LEU A 58 1.93 -9.01 -16.43
C LEU A 58 0.47 -9.27 -16.80
N SER A 59 -0.05 -10.44 -16.44
CA SER A 59 -1.50 -10.66 -16.47
C SER A 59 -2.17 -9.89 -15.32
N GLU A 60 -3.42 -9.43 -15.52
CA GLU A 60 -4.21 -8.83 -14.43
C GLU A 60 -4.35 -9.77 -13.22
N GLN A 61 -4.42 -11.09 -13.45
CA GLN A 61 -4.46 -12.08 -12.38
C GLN A 61 -3.15 -12.11 -11.58
N THR A 62 -2.01 -12.01 -12.26
CA THR A 62 -0.69 -11.91 -11.60
C THR A 62 -0.60 -10.65 -10.75
N VAL A 63 -1.11 -9.52 -11.24
CA VAL A 63 -1.17 -8.26 -10.47
C VAL A 63 -2.05 -8.43 -9.23
N LYS A 64 -3.28 -8.96 -9.37
CA LYS A 64 -4.19 -9.26 -8.25
C LYS A 64 -3.56 -10.17 -7.19
N ASN A 65 -2.83 -11.20 -7.64
CA ASN A 65 -2.14 -12.14 -6.76
C ASN A 65 -1.02 -11.44 -5.98
N ASN A 66 -0.20 -10.61 -6.65
CA ASN A 66 0.86 -9.86 -5.98
C ASN A 66 0.30 -8.86 -4.94
N ILE A 67 -0.80 -8.16 -5.25
CA ILE A 67 -1.48 -7.29 -4.28
C ILE A 67 -1.95 -8.10 -3.06
N SER A 68 -2.63 -9.23 -3.30
CA SER A 68 -3.13 -10.09 -2.22
C SER A 68 -2.00 -10.62 -1.33
N LEU A 69 -0.90 -11.06 -1.93
CA LEU A 69 0.28 -11.55 -1.20
C LEU A 69 0.95 -10.43 -0.38
N ALA A 70 1.10 -9.23 -0.95
CA ALA A 70 1.64 -8.07 -0.23
C ALA A 70 0.79 -7.71 0.99
N LEU A 71 -0.53 -7.62 0.82
CA LEU A 71 -1.47 -7.31 1.91
C LEU A 71 -1.46 -8.38 3.00
N ASN A 72 -1.43 -9.65 2.62
CA ASN A 72 -1.34 -10.75 3.59
C ASN A 72 -0.03 -10.69 4.38
N LYS A 73 1.10 -10.38 3.71
CA LYS A 73 2.39 -10.24 4.37
C LYS A 73 2.42 -9.09 5.37
N LEU A 74 1.88 -7.93 5.01
CA LEU A 74 1.74 -6.79 5.91
C LEU A 74 0.82 -7.13 7.09
N LYS A 75 -0.34 -7.75 6.83
CA LYS A 75 -1.28 -8.16 7.87
C LYS A 75 -0.65 -9.16 8.84
N SER A 76 0.14 -10.11 8.36
CA SER A 76 0.85 -11.08 9.21
C SER A 76 1.94 -10.43 10.05
N LYS A 77 2.56 -9.35 9.56
CA LYS A 77 3.65 -8.66 10.26
C LYS A 77 3.16 -7.76 11.39
N PHE A 78 2.04 -7.08 11.18
CA PHE A 78 1.47 -6.09 12.11
C PHE A 78 0.21 -6.59 12.83
N LYS A 79 0.05 -7.91 12.93
CA LYS A 79 -1.05 -8.53 13.68
C LYS A 79 -0.83 -8.40 15.17
#